data_AF-A0AA51MIH5-F1
#
_entry.id   AF-A0AA51MIH5-F1
#
_cell.length_a   1.000
_cell.length_b   1.000
_cell.length_c   1.000
_cell.angle_alpha   90.00
_cell.angle_beta   90.00
_cell.angle_gamma   90.00
#
_symmetry.space_group_name_H-M   'P 1'
#
loop_
_entity.id
_entity.type
_entity.pdbx_description
1 polymer ?
#
loop_
_entity_poly.entity_id
_entity_poly.type
_entity_poly.pdbx_seq_one_letter_code
_entity_poly.pdbx_strand_id
1 'polypeptide(L)'
;MMFSDVSLDEMFPRAHAVMRAPLPTLKTDDVYQLIQSNAAERGLTLTNEHMAVINFILDFYEHCDDCQNARMLADMLQDEFLPQGGRKYLYQLFPDGPLSTIHDIAELPKLGNETDKSFGTNW
;
A
#
# COMPACT_ATOMS: atom_id res chain seq x y z
N MET A 1 13.49 -30.28 -27.97
CA MET A 1 14.28 -29.05 -28.20
C MET A 1 13.73 -28.02 -27.22
N MET A 2 14.42 -27.78 -26.11
CA MET A 2 14.04 -26.78 -25.10
C MET A 2 14.80 -25.49 -25.41
N PHE A 3 14.12 -24.48 -25.94
CA PHE A 3 14.61 -23.11 -25.96
C PHE A 3 13.60 -22.26 -25.20
N SER A 4 13.82 -22.24 -23.89
CA SER A 4 13.69 -21.12 -22.96
C SER A 4 12.66 -20.03 -23.26
N ASP A 5 11.56 -20.09 -22.50
CA ASP A 5 10.62 -19.00 -22.24
C ASP A 5 11.29 -18.00 -21.28
N VAL A 6 12.36 -17.34 -21.75
CA VAL A 6 13.03 -16.28 -20.99
C VAL A 6 12.15 -15.05 -21.14
N SER A 7 11.57 -14.56 -20.04
CA SER A 7 10.74 -13.36 -20.06
C SER A 7 11.57 -12.15 -20.49
N LEU A 8 10.92 -11.14 -21.07
CA LEU A 8 11.57 -9.86 -21.41
C LEU A 8 12.29 -9.24 -20.20
N ASP A 9 11.83 -9.51 -18.98
CA ASP A 9 12.42 -9.06 -17.72
C ASP A 9 13.79 -9.71 -17.46
N GLU A 10 13.96 -11.00 -17.76
CA GLU A 10 15.25 -11.68 -17.65
C GLU A 10 16.23 -11.24 -18.74
N MET A 11 15.72 -10.94 -19.94
CA MET A 11 16.54 -10.66 -21.11
C MET A 11 17.09 -9.22 -21.12
N PHE A 12 16.32 -8.25 -20.59
CA PHE A 12 16.70 -6.84 -20.56
C PHE A 12 16.35 -6.15 -19.23
N PRO A 13 16.99 -6.54 -18.11
CA PRO A 13 16.66 -5.99 -16.78
C PRO A 13 16.85 -4.47 -16.68
N ARG A 14 17.69 -3.87 -17.55
CA ARG A 14 17.87 -2.41 -17.62
C ARG A 14 16.85 -1.69 -18.50
N ALA A 15 16.17 -2.38 -19.42
CA ALA A 15 15.17 -1.76 -20.30
C ALA A 15 13.82 -1.55 -19.58
N HIS A 16 13.52 -2.38 -18.57
CA HIS A 16 12.31 -2.25 -17.76
C HIS A 16 12.19 -0.86 -17.11
N ALA A 17 13.27 -0.33 -16.54
CA ALA A 17 13.23 0.97 -15.85
C ALA A 17 12.84 2.14 -16.78
N VAL A 18 13.11 2.02 -18.09
CA VAL A 18 12.83 3.06 -19.09
C VAL A 18 11.39 2.97 -19.64
N MET A 19 10.72 1.83 -19.50
CA MET A 19 9.37 1.57 -20.05
C MET A 19 8.26 1.50 -18.99
N ARG A 20 8.53 1.85 -17.72
CA ARG A 20 7.45 1.88 -16.70
C ARG A 20 6.45 2.98 -17.01
N ALA A 21 5.18 2.70 -16.69
CA ALA A 21 4.14 3.71 -16.62
C ALA A 21 4.57 4.82 -15.62
N PRO A 22 4.18 6.08 -15.86
CA PRO A 22 4.47 7.15 -14.91
C PRO A 22 3.85 6.83 -13.54
N LEU A 23 4.50 7.29 -12.46
CA LEU A 23 3.96 7.17 -11.11
C LEU A 23 2.57 7.83 -11.05
N PRO A 24 1.61 7.21 -10.35
CA PRO A 24 0.27 7.75 -10.25
C PRO A 24 0.28 9.07 -9.47
N THR A 25 -0.69 9.94 -9.74
CA THR A 25 -1.00 11.09 -8.88
C THR A 25 -2.25 10.73 -8.09
N LEU A 26 -2.09 10.49 -6.80
CA LEU A 26 -3.11 9.95 -5.90
C LEU A 26 -3.64 11.00 -4.93
N LYS A 27 -2.87 12.03 -4.59
CA LYS A 27 -3.29 13.08 -3.64
C LYS A 27 -4.16 14.15 -4.30
N THR A 28 -5.24 13.73 -4.94
CA THR A 28 -6.23 14.60 -5.60
C THR A 28 -7.53 14.64 -4.81
N ASP A 29 -8.31 15.71 -4.98
CA ASP A 29 -9.61 15.85 -4.31
C ASP A 29 -10.55 14.68 -4.60
N ASP A 30 -10.57 14.20 -5.86
CA ASP A 30 -11.40 13.08 -6.28
C ASP A 30 -11.05 11.78 -5.54
N VAL A 31 -9.76 11.50 -5.35
CA VAL A 31 -9.30 10.31 -4.61
C VAL A 31 -9.65 10.44 -3.12
N TYR A 32 -9.50 11.62 -2.52
CA TYR A 32 -9.91 11.82 -1.13
C TYR A 32 -11.42 11.66 -0.93
N GLN A 33 -12.25 12.11 -1.88
CA GLN A 33 -13.70 11.90 -1.85
C GLN A 33 -14.05 10.41 -1.99
N LEU A 34 -13.39 9.69 -2.89
CA LEU A 34 -13.53 8.25 -3.05
C LEU A 34 -13.21 7.51 -1.74
N ILE A 35 -12.07 7.80 -1.12
CA ILE A 35 -11.64 7.21 0.15
C ILE A 35 -12.67 7.45 1.26
N GLN A 36 -13.19 8.68 1.36
CA GLN A 36 -14.23 9.01 2.35
C GLN A 36 -15.53 8.25 2.10
N SER A 37 -15.98 8.16 0.85
CA SER A 37 -17.17 7.40 0.47
C SER A 37 -17.02 5.92 0.81
N ASN A 38 -15.92 5.31 0.37
CA ASN A 38 -15.63 3.89 0.58
C ASN A 38 -15.48 3.53 2.06
N ALA A 39 -14.85 4.41 2.86
CA ALA A 39 -14.75 4.23 4.31
C ALA A 39 -16.13 4.31 4.98
N ALA A 40 -16.96 5.29 4.60
CA ALA A 40 -18.30 5.46 5.14
C ALA A 40 -19.21 4.26 4.83
N GLU A 41 -19.16 3.72 3.62
CA GLU A 41 -19.89 2.50 3.23
C GLU A 41 -19.51 1.28 4.08
N ARG A 42 -18.26 1.24 4.56
CA ARG A 42 -17.74 0.18 5.43
C ARG A 42 -17.93 0.47 6.93
N GLY A 43 -18.56 1.59 7.28
CA GLY A 43 -18.75 2.01 8.68
C GLY A 43 -17.46 2.48 9.37
N LEU A 44 -16.42 2.81 8.61
CA LEU A 44 -15.17 3.35 9.12
C LEU A 44 -15.23 4.89 9.13
N THR A 45 -15.12 5.50 10.31
CA THR A 45 -15.03 6.96 10.44
C THR A 45 -13.58 7.40 10.35
N LEU A 46 -13.23 8.16 9.31
CA LEU A 46 -11.87 8.67 9.12
C LEU A 46 -11.64 9.95 9.94
N THR A 47 -10.87 9.83 11.02
CA THR A 47 -10.37 10.97 11.79
C THR A 47 -9.07 11.52 11.19
N ASN A 48 -8.56 12.62 11.74
CA ASN A 48 -7.26 13.19 11.33
C ASN A 48 -6.12 12.18 11.45
N GLU A 49 -6.17 11.33 12.48
CA GLU A 49 -5.21 10.24 12.71
C GLU A 49 -5.26 9.19 11.59
N HIS A 50 -6.45 8.81 11.14
CA HIS A 50 -6.61 7.89 10.01
C HIS A 50 -6.07 8.52 8.73
N MET A 51 -6.40 9.80 8.50
CA MET A 51 -5.94 10.54 7.33
C MET A 51 -4.42 10.69 7.29
N ALA A 52 -3.73 10.80 8.43
CA ALA A 52 -2.27 10.83 8.48
C ALA A 52 -1.67 9.52 7.94
N VAL A 53 -2.21 8.36 8.34
CA VAL A 53 -1.75 7.03 7.86
C VAL A 53 -2.06 6.85 6.39
N ILE A 54 -3.27 7.23 5.95
CA ILE A 54 -3.68 7.18 4.54
C ILE A 54 -2.72 8.02 3.69
N ASN A 55 -2.47 9.27 4.08
CA ASN A 55 -1.58 10.17 3.36
C ASN A 55 -0.17 9.61 3.22
N PHE A 56 0.36 8.98 4.27
CA PHE A 56 1.66 8.33 4.21
C PHE A 56 1.72 7.22 3.14
N ILE A 57 0.67 6.38 3.06
CA ILE A 57 0.60 5.33 2.05
C ILE A 57 0.46 5.93 0.64
N LEU A 58 -0.35 6.98 0.46
CA LEU A 58 -0.45 7.66 -0.84
C LEU A 58 0.89 8.27 -1.23
N ASP A 59 1.60 8.93 -0.31
CA ASP A 59 2.95 9.47 -0.54
C ASP A 59 3.92 8.38 -0.98
N PHE A 60 3.87 7.22 -0.34
CA PHE A 60 4.69 6.08 -0.73
C PHE A 60 4.43 5.69 -2.20
N TYR A 61 3.18 5.50 -2.61
CA TYR A 61 2.84 5.11 -3.99
C TYR A 61 3.14 6.18 -5.04
N GLU A 62 3.12 7.47 -4.68
CA GLU A 62 3.50 8.56 -5.57
C GLU A 62 5.03 8.66 -5.79
N HIS A 63 5.85 8.08 -4.91
CA HIS A 63 7.31 8.22 -4.94
C HIS A 63 8.09 6.90 -5.09
N CYS A 64 7.39 5.77 -5.01
CA CYS A 64 8.02 4.45 -5.06
C CYS A 64 7.91 3.84 -6.47
N ASP A 65 9.05 3.53 -7.05
CA ASP A 65 9.19 2.99 -8.40
C ASP A 65 8.98 1.46 -8.51
N ASP A 66 9.06 0.75 -7.38
CA ASP A 66 8.94 -0.72 -7.30
C ASP A 66 8.32 -1.15 -5.95
N CYS A 67 7.01 -0.94 -5.84
CA CYS A 67 6.29 -0.99 -4.56
C CYS A 67 5.77 -2.36 -4.18
N GLN A 68 6.30 -3.45 -4.73
CA GLN A 68 5.71 -4.77 -4.52
C GLN A 68 5.97 -5.37 -3.12
N ASN A 69 6.79 -4.72 -2.30
CA ASN A 69 7.22 -5.26 -1.01
C ASN A 69 6.35 -4.73 0.15
N ALA A 70 5.26 -5.45 0.44
CA ALA A 70 4.38 -5.16 1.57
C ALA A 70 5.13 -5.05 2.90
N ARG A 71 6.14 -5.89 3.11
CA ARG A 71 6.96 -5.90 4.35
C ARG A 71 7.70 -4.59 4.54
N MET A 72 8.32 -4.07 3.49
CA MET A 72 9.04 -2.80 3.54
C MET A 72 8.09 -1.64 3.86
N LEU A 73 6.90 -1.59 3.24
CA LEU A 73 5.91 -0.55 3.53
C LEU A 73 5.40 -0.63 4.98
N ALA A 74 5.16 -1.83 5.50
CA ALA A 74 4.74 -2.00 6.88
C ALA A 74 5.82 -1.62 7.89
N ASP A 75 7.08 -1.97 7.63
CA ASP A 75 8.22 -1.55 8.47
C ASP A 75 8.35 -0.02 8.48
N MET A 76 8.20 0.64 7.33
CA MET A 76 8.19 2.11 7.24
C MET A 76 7.04 2.76 8.01
N LEU A 77 5.82 2.22 7.89
CA LEU A 77 4.67 2.68 8.67
C LEU A 77 4.89 2.51 10.18
N GLN A 78 5.44 1.37 10.57
CA GLN A 78 5.78 1.10 11.96
C GLN A 78 6.74 2.15 12.52
N ASP A 79 7.77 2.50 11.77
CA ASP A 79 8.79 3.46 12.17
C ASP A 79 8.24 4.89 12.19
N GLU A 80 7.49 5.29 11.16
CA GLU A 80 6.86 6.62 11.07
C GLU A 80 5.92 6.88 12.26
N PHE A 81 5.10 5.87 12.60
CA PHE A 81 4.10 5.99 13.66
C PHE A 81 4.58 5.47 15.02
N LEU A 82 5.88 5.18 15.17
CA LEU A 82 6.47 4.70 16.42
C LEU A 82 6.19 5.66 17.61
N PRO A 83 6.27 7.00 17.46
CA PRO A 83 5.96 7.94 18.55
C PRO A 83 4.51 7.87 19.04
N GLN A 84 3.56 7.46 18.19
CA GLN A 84 2.14 7.30 18.55
C GLN A 84 1.84 5.89 19.10
N GLY A 85 2.80 4.96 19.06
CA GLY A 85 2.66 3.59 19.55
C GLY A 85 2.86 2.51 18.49
N GLY A 86 3.28 2.90 17.27
CA GLY A 86 3.59 2.01 16.15
C GLY A 86 2.43 1.05 15.83
N ARG A 87 2.73 -0.24 15.74
CA ARG A 87 1.82 -1.30 15.31
C ARG A 87 0.54 -1.30 16.13
N LYS A 88 0.68 -1.15 17.45
CA LYS A 88 -0.48 -1.12 18.35
C LYS A 88 -1.41 0.05 18.02
N TYR A 89 -0.85 1.22 17.75
CA TYR A 89 -1.62 2.39 17.35
C TYR A 89 -2.26 2.21 15.98
N LEU A 90 -1.53 1.69 15.00
CA LEU A 90 -2.05 1.44 13.65
C LEU A 90 -3.23 0.44 13.65
N TYR A 91 -3.16 -0.63 14.45
CA TYR A 91 -4.26 -1.60 14.60
C TYR A 91 -5.43 -1.07 15.45
N GLN A 92 -5.22 -0.03 16.26
CA GLN A 92 -6.32 0.67 16.94
C GLN A 92 -7.12 1.54 15.97
N LEU A 93 -6.45 2.18 15.01
CA LEU A 93 -7.09 2.95 13.94
C LEU A 93 -7.74 2.03 12.89
N PHE A 94 -7.05 0.96 12.50
CA PHE A 94 -7.51 0.03 11.46
C PHE A 94 -7.54 -1.40 12.01
N PRO A 95 -8.65 -1.82 12.66
CA PRO A 95 -8.75 -3.13 13.31
C PRO A 95 -8.52 -4.33 12.37
N ASP A 96 -8.94 -4.22 11.11
CA ASP A 96 -8.74 -5.24 10.08
C ASP A 96 -7.36 -5.17 9.41
N GLY A 97 -6.49 -4.27 9.87
CA GLY A 97 -5.14 -4.04 9.38
C GLY A 97 -5.04 -2.77 8.53
N PRO A 98 -4.02 -1.91 8.76
CA PRO A 98 -3.91 -0.61 8.10
C PRO A 98 -3.72 -0.73 6.59
N LEU A 99 -2.81 -1.60 6.13
CA LEU A 99 -2.54 -1.78 4.71
C LEU A 99 -3.77 -2.26 3.95
N SER A 100 -4.31 -3.43 4.31
CA SER A 100 -5.47 -4.00 3.62
C SER A 100 -6.66 -3.03 3.60
N THR A 101 -6.93 -2.36 4.72
CA THR A 101 -8.06 -1.41 4.79
C THR A 101 -7.84 -0.23 3.85
N ILE A 102 -6.64 0.36 3.85
CA ILE A 102 -6.34 1.55 3.05
C ILE A 102 -6.26 1.20 1.56
N HIS A 103 -5.66 0.08 1.19
CA HIS A 103 -5.61 -0.38 -0.20
C HIS A 103 -7.01 -0.60 -0.76
N ASP A 104 -7.88 -1.22 0.03
CA ASP A 104 -9.26 -1.46 -0.37
C ASP A 104 -10.06 -0.15 -0.54
N ILE A 105 -9.96 0.82 0.38
CA ILE A 105 -10.76 2.07 0.29
C ILE A 105 -10.20 3.07 -0.72
N ALA A 106 -8.89 3.03 -0.98
CA ALA A 106 -8.21 3.88 -1.97
C ALA A 106 -8.05 3.22 -3.35
N GLU A 107 -8.59 2.01 -3.53
CA GLU A 107 -8.50 1.22 -4.77
C GLU A 107 -7.05 1.01 -5.26
N LEU A 108 -6.12 0.87 -4.32
CA LEU A 108 -4.70 0.64 -4.62
C LEU A 108 -4.47 -0.84 -5.00
N PRO A 109 -3.46 -1.13 -5.84
CA PRO A 109 -3.10 -2.51 -6.18
C PRO A 109 -2.69 -3.28 -4.92
N LYS A 110 -3.27 -4.46 -4.71
CA LYS A 110 -2.93 -5.31 -3.56
C LYS A 110 -1.47 -5.74 -3.63
N LEU A 111 -0.75 -5.60 -2.53
CA LEU A 111 0.62 -6.07 -2.43
C LEU A 111 0.66 -7.59 -2.31
N GLY A 112 1.71 -8.21 -2.85
CA GLY A 112 1.95 -9.64 -2.67
C GLY A 112 2.05 -9.96 -1.17
N ASN A 113 1.33 -11.01 -0.72
CA ASN A 113 1.26 -11.49 0.67
C ASN A 113 0.34 -10.71 1.64
N GLU A 114 -0.54 -9.81 1.17
CA GLU A 114 -1.51 -9.13 2.05
C GLU A 114 -2.66 -10.02 2.55
N THR A 115 -2.94 -11.14 1.87
CA THR A 115 -4.17 -11.93 2.05
C THR A 115 -3.97 -13.27 2.75
N ASP A 116 -2.89 -13.45 3.54
CA ASP A 116 -2.75 -14.68 4.30
C ASP A 116 -3.18 -14.52 5.76
N LYS A 117 -4.48 -14.70 6.02
CA LYS A 117 -5.00 -14.84 7.39
C LYS A 117 -4.51 -16.12 8.08
N SER A 118 -3.94 -17.09 7.35
CA SER A 118 -3.50 -18.39 7.86
C SER A 118 -1.99 -18.47 8.11
N PHE A 119 -1.19 -17.73 7.37
CA PHE A 119 0.21 -17.49 7.71
C PHE A 119 0.27 -16.22 8.53
N GLY A 120 0.31 -16.40 9.85
CA GLY A 120 0.54 -15.34 10.80
C GLY A 120 1.78 -14.54 10.44
N THR A 121 1.59 -13.50 9.63
CA THR A 121 2.47 -12.35 9.61
C THR A 121 2.00 -11.48 10.76
N ASN A 122 2.48 -11.84 11.94
CA ASN A 122 2.85 -10.78 12.87
C ASN A 122 3.88 -9.93 12.12
N TRP A 123 3.44 -8.77 11.63
CA TRP A 123 4.33 -7.71 11.19
C TRP A 123 5.23 -7.31 12.34
#